data_AF-A0A4Z1BMV1-F1
#
_entry.id   AF-A0A4Z1BMV1-F1
#
_cell.length_a   1.000
_cell.length_b   1.000
_cell.length_c   1.000
_cell.angle_alpha   90.00
_cell.angle_beta   90.00
_cell.angle_gamma   90.00
#
_symmetry.space_group_name_H-M   'P 1'
#
loop_
_entity.id
_entity.type
_entity.pdbx_description
1 polymer ?
#
loop_
_entity_poly.entity_id
_entity_poly.type
_entity_poly.pdbx_seq_one_letter_code
_entity_poly.pdbx_strand_id
1 'polypeptide(L)'
;MVHRRAVPSRAEIQALRAGAAVRGLRARRDGGRAAGLTDAPILSPLAAALSLTARRYAFERQRPVTGSAFSSFFRRDVAALARALTDRRAERMLVRASTGAPGWASIPWLACFAPHVTRSMRHGLYVVIFIDPVGERIVLSLQHGAADALTRHGAAEGRRILRETAAATRAALAG
;
A
#
# COMPACT_ATOMS: atom_id res chain seq x y z
N MET A 1 13.92 -35.35 4.97
CA MET A 1 13.02 -35.19 6.13
C MET A 1 12.79 -33.70 6.37
N VAL A 2 11.68 -33.15 5.88
CA VAL A 2 11.40 -31.70 5.97
C VAL A 2 10.59 -31.45 7.22
N HIS A 3 11.18 -30.82 8.23
CA HIS A 3 10.46 -30.39 9.42
C HIS A 3 9.49 -29.25 9.05
N ARG A 4 8.22 -29.58 8.79
CA ARG A 4 7.14 -28.59 8.84
C ARG A 4 6.94 -28.21 10.30
N ARG A 5 7.26 -26.97 10.66
CA ARG A 5 6.86 -26.43 11.96
C ARG A 5 5.34 -26.24 11.94
N ALA A 6 4.66 -26.79 12.94
CA ALA A 6 3.21 -26.66 13.08
C ALA A 6 2.81 -25.19 13.26
N VAL A 7 1.63 -24.83 12.76
CA VAL A 7 1.01 -23.52 13.00
C VAL A 7 0.85 -23.34 14.51
N PRO A 8 1.37 -22.24 15.10
CA PRO A 8 1.32 -22.06 16.54
C PRO A 8 -0.12 -22.02 17.04
N SER A 9 -0.32 -22.60 18.22
CA SER A 9 -1.64 -22.79 18.80
C SER A 9 -2.30 -21.45 19.16
N ARG A 10 -3.63 -21.43 19.28
CA ARG A 10 -4.39 -20.22 19.69
C ARG A 10 -3.92 -19.67 21.04
N ALA A 11 -3.45 -20.57 21.93
CA ALA A 11 -2.89 -20.21 23.23
C ALA A 11 -1.51 -19.52 23.11
N GLU A 12 -0.62 -19.99 22.23
CA GLU A 12 0.66 -19.30 21.94
C GLU A 12 0.44 -17.91 21.32
N ILE A 13 -0.55 -17.78 20.43
CA ILE A 13 -0.92 -16.50 19.84
C ILE A 13 -1.47 -15.53 20.92
N GLN A 14 -2.19 -16.06 21.92
CA GLN A 14 -2.72 -15.26 23.04
C GLN A 14 -1.62 -14.87 24.04
N ALA A 15 -0.63 -15.74 24.29
CA ALA A 15 0.52 -15.42 25.14
C ALA A 15 1.39 -14.30 24.55
N LEU A 16 1.57 -14.27 23.22
CA LEU A 16 2.26 -13.17 22.52
C LEU A 16 1.53 -11.82 22.62
N ARG A 17 0.20 -11.84 22.82
CA ARG A 17 -0.61 -10.62 23.01
C ARG A 17 -0.55 -10.07 24.44
N ALA A 18 -0.23 -10.91 25.42
CA ALA A 18 -0.18 -10.51 26.83
C ALA A 18 1.18 -9.92 27.27
N GLY A 19 2.22 -10.07 26.45
CA GLY A 19 3.61 -9.77 26.84
C GLY A 19 4.37 -8.83 25.91
N ALA A 20 3.77 -7.75 25.43
CA ALA A 20 4.51 -6.60 24.93
C ALA A 20 3.63 -5.36 24.96
N ALA A 21 3.71 -4.58 26.05
CA ALA A 21 3.30 -3.19 26.00
C ALA A 21 4.14 -2.51 24.91
N VAL A 22 3.51 -2.16 23.78
CA VAL A 22 4.13 -1.34 22.75
C VAL A 22 4.39 0.02 23.39
N ARG A 23 5.59 0.16 23.94
CA ARG A 23 6.12 1.41 24.49
C ARG A 23 6.16 2.44 23.36
N GLY A 24 5.26 3.41 23.48
CA GLY A 24 5.44 4.76 22.95
C GLY A 24 5.28 4.91 21.44
N LEU A 25 4.05 5.20 21.02
CA LEU A 25 3.83 6.19 19.97
C LEU A 25 4.49 7.50 20.42
N ARG A 26 5.75 7.73 20.04
CA ARG A 26 6.34 9.06 20.07
C ARG A 26 5.92 9.75 18.78
N ALA A 27 5.00 10.71 18.90
CA ALA A 27 4.88 11.77 17.93
C ALA A 27 6.27 12.36 17.69
N ARG A 28 6.68 12.54 16.44
CA ARG A 28 7.79 13.44 16.15
C ARG A 28 7.39 14.81 16.71
N ARG A 29 8.30 15.36 17.54
CA ARG A 29 8.10 16.56 18.35
C ARG A 29 8.26 17.78 17.45
N ASP A 30 7.26 18.00 16.63
CA ASP A 30 7.12 19.15 15.76
C ASP A 30 5.62 19.29 15.45
N GLY A 31 4.87 19.53 16.54
CA GLY A 31 3.62 20.28 16.56
C GLY A 31 2.39 19.63 15.93
N GLY A 32 1.50 19.08 16.77
CA GLY A 32 0.08 19.00 16.43
C GLY A 32 -0.59 17.71 16.87
N ARG A 33 -1.28 17.74 18.00
CA ARG A 33 -2.16 16.67 18.47
C ARG A 33 -3.23 16.34 17.42
N ALA A 34 -3.61 15.07 17.33
CA ALA A 34 -4.93 14.69 16.82
C ALA A 34 -5.66 13.79 17.84
N ALA A 35 -5.67 14.25 19.10
CA ALA A 35 -6.89 14.12 19.90
C ALA A 35 -7.94 14.99 19.19
N GLY A 36 -8.80 14.38 18.38
CA GLY A 36 -9.62 15.07 17.37
C GLY A 36 -10.07 14.19 16.20
N LEU A 37 -9.68 12.91 16.16
CA LEU A 37 -10.21 11.91 15.21
C LEU A 37 -11.71 11.59 15.40
N THR A 38 -12.38 12.23 16.35
CA THR A 38 -13.81 12.04 16.66
C THR A 38 -14.73 13.18 16.22
N ASP A 39 -14.22 14.34 15.76
CA ASP A 39 -15.07 15.51 15.44
C ASP A 39 -14.95 16.06 13.99
N ALA A 40 -14.30 15.36 13.05
CA ALA A 40 -14.19 15.85 11.67
C ALA A 40 -15.38 15.39 10.80
N PRO A 41 -16.21 16.29 10.24
CA PRO A 41 -17.36 15.91 9.43
C PRO A 41 -16.89 15.31 8.10
N ILE A 42 -17.06 13.99 8.00
CA ILE A 42 -17.01 13.13 6.81
C ILE A 42 -15.63 13.08 6.12
N LEU A 43 -14.87 12.01 6.39
CA LEU A 43 -13.74 11.56 5.56
C LEU A 43 -14.11 11.66 4.07
N SER A 44 -13.22 12.19 3.22
CA SER A 44 -13.46 12.22 1.77
C SER A 44 -13.86 10.82 1.26
N PRO A 45 -14.69 10.71 0.21
CA PRO A 45 -15.13 9.39 -0.29
C PRO A 45 -13.96 8.43 -0.55
N LEU A 46 -12.81 8.94 -1.01
CA LEU A 46 -11.61 8.15 -1.18
C LEU A 46 -11.04 7.64 0.17
N ALA A 47 -10.93 8.50 1.17
CA ALA A 47 -10.42 8.10 2.49
C ALA A 47 -11.34 7.05 3.15
N ALA A 48 -12.66 7.19 3.01
CA ALA A 48 -13.63 6.19 3.47
C ALA A 48 -13.44 4.85 2.73
N ALA A 49 -13.26 4.88 1.41
CA ALA A 49 -13.06 3.69 0.59
C ALA A 49 -11.73 2.97 0.87
N LEU A 50 -10.64 3.71 1.07
CA LEU A 50 -9.35 3.15 1.46
C LEU A 50 -9.42 2.51 2.86
N SER A 51 -10.09 3.16 3.79
CA SER A 51 -10.32 2.63 5.15
C SER A 51 -11.18 1.37 5.14
N LEU A 52 -12.26 1.34 4.33
CA LEU A 52 -13.06 0.14 4.12
C LEU A 52 -12.20 -0.99 3.56
N THR A 53 -11.31 -0.68 2.61
CA THR A 53 -10.42 -1.67 2.00
C THR A 53 -9.49 -2.27 3.04
N ALA A 54 -8.83 -1.43 3.85
CA ALA A 54 -7.92 -1.87 4.91
C ALA A 54 -8.58 -2.89 5.85
N ARG A 55 -9.83 -2.64 6.26
CA ARG A 55 -10.58 -3.51 7.18
C ARG A 55 -11.14 -4.78 6.56
N ARG A 56 -11.56 -4.73 5.29
CA ARG A 56 -12.30 -5.84 4.66
C ARG A 56 -11.43 -6.76 3.81
N TYR A 57 -10.33 -6.26 3.27
CA TYR A 57 -9.56 -7.01 2.26
C TYR A 57 -9.06 -8.37 2.77
N ALA A 58 -8.64 -8.46 4.03
CA ALA A 58 -8.19 -9.74 4.62
C ALA A 58 -9.29 -10.83 4.64
N PHE A 59 -10.55 -10.43 4.78
CA PHE A 59 -11.70 -11.34 4.75
C PHE A 59 -12.13 -11.64 3.31
N GLU A 60 -12.21 -10.61 2.46
CA GLU A 60 -12.66 -10.75 1.07
C GLU A 60 -11.72 -11.64 0.25
N ARG A 61 -10.40 -11.56 0.49
CA ARG A 61 -9.42 -12.40 -0.22
C ARG A 61 -9.46 -13.89 0.10
N GLN A 62 -10.26 -14.30 1.09
CA GLN A 62 -10.48 -15.72 1.40
C GLN A 62 -11.49 -16.36 0.43
N ARG A 63 -12.19 -15.55 -0.37
CA ARG A 63 -13.16 -15.98 -1.39
C ARG A 63 -12.54 -15.90 -2.79
N PRO A 64 -13.12 -16.57 -3.81
CA PRO A 64 -12.68 -16.40 -5.19
C PRO A 64 -12.67 -14.92 -5.63
N VAL A 65 -11.62 -14.50 -6.34
CA VAL A 65 -11.54 -13.13 -6.88
C VAL A 65 -12.47 -12.93 -8.09
N THR A 66 -12.71 -14.00 -8.85
CA THR A 66 -13.61 -14.00 -10.00
C THR A 66 -15.03 -13.68 -9.55
N GLY A 67 -15.65 -12.66 -10.15
CA GLY A 67 -16.99 -12.19 -9.77
C GLY A 67 -17.06 -11.45 -8.42
N SER A 68 -15.92 -11.19 -7.75
CA SER A 68 -15.94 -10.46 -6.48
C SER A 68 -16.39 -9.00 -6.68
N ALA A 69 -17.51 -8.64 -6.05
CA ALA A 69 -18.01 -7.27 -5.99
C ALA A 69 -16.98 -6.33 -5.33
N PHE A 70 -16.32 -6.80 -4.26
CA PHE A 70 -15.30 -6.03 -3.55
C PHE A 70 -14.05 -5.77 -4.42
N SER A 71 -13.61 -6.78 -5.17
CA SER A 71 -12.52 -6.61 -6.15
C SER A 71 -12.88 -5.59 -7.23
N SER A 72 -14.12 -5.64 -7.72
CA SER A 72 -14.64 -4.71 -8.74
C SER A 72 -14.74 -3.29 -8.20
N PHE A 73 -15.30 -3.11 -7.01
CA PHE A 73 -15.35 -1.86 -6.27
C PHE A 73 -13.95 -1.22 -6.14
N PHE A 74 -12.97 -2.00 -5.68
CA PHE A 74 -11.62 -1.46 -5.51
C PHE A 74 -10.97 -1.08 -6.85
N ARG A 75 -11.09 -1.94 -7.88
CA ARG A 75 -10.45 -1.70 -9.18
C ARG A 75 -11.09 -0.54 -9.95
N ARG A 76 -12.39 -0.31 -9.78
CA ARG A 76 -13.16 0.65 -10.58
C ARG A 76 -13.46 1.91 -9.78
N ASP A 77 -14.17 1.78 -8.67
CA ASP A 77 -14.76 2.89 -7.93
C ASP A 77 -13.69 3.63 -7.13
N VAL A 78 -12.84 2.91 -6.39
CA VAL A 78 -11.71 3.54 -5.68
C VAL A 78 -10.73 4.21 -6.64
N ALA A 79 -10.48 3.58 -7.79
CA ALA A 79 -9.69 4.20 -8.84
C ALA A 79 -10.35 5.46 -9.43
N ALA A 80 -11.69 5.48 -9.59
CA ALA A 80 -12.42 6.64 -10.08
C ALA A 80 -12.40 7.81 -9.09
N LEU A 81 -12.58 7.52 -7.80
CA LEU A 81 -12.46 8.52 -6.73
C LEU A 81 -11.06 9.17 -6.72
N ALA A 82 -10.02 8.37 -6.91
CA ALA A 82 -8.66 8.89 -7.01
C ALA A 82 -8.42 9.70 -8.30
N ARG A 83 -8.97 9.26 -9.44
CA ARG A 83 -8.92 10.03 -10.71
C ARG A 83 -9.51 11.42 -10.55
N ALA A 84 -10.70 11.53 -9.95
CA ALA A 84 -11.37 12.81 -9.75
C ALA A 84 -10.54 13.82 -8.91
N LEU A 85 -9.66 13.34 -8.03
CA LEU A 85 -8.73 14.18 -7.28
C LEU A 85 -7.51 14.58 -8.13
N THR A 86 -6.98 13.65 -8.94
CA THR A 86 -5.81 13.92 -9.78
C THR A 86 -6.12 14.75 -11.01
N ASP A 87 -7.36 14.73 -11.51
CA ASP A 87 -7.79 15.49 -12.70
C ASP A 87 -7.72 17.01 -12.48
N ARG A 88 -7.59 17.45 -11.23
CA ARG A 88 -7.37 18.86 -10.87
C ARG A 88 -5.93 19.32 -11.09
N ARG A 89 -5.00 18.40 -11.39
CA ARG A 89 -3.59 18.73 -11.65
C ARG A 89 -3.42 19.14 -13.11
N ALA A 90 -2.46 20.04 -13.37
CA ALA A 90 -2.08 20.41 -14.73
C ALA A 90 -1.58 19.20 -15.55
N GLU A 91 -0.92 18.24 -14.89
CA GLU A 91 -0.48 17.01 -15.52
C GLU A 91 -1.54 15.90 -15.41
N ARG A 92 -1.89 15.29 -16.55
CA ARG A 92 -2.84 14.18 -16.60
C ARG A 92 -2.23 12.89 -16.05
N MET A 93 -2.72 12.45 -14.89
CA MET A 93 -2.31 11.21 -14.25
C MET A 93 -3.03 9.98 -14.80
N LEU A 94 -2.30 8.89 -15.01
CA LEU A 94 -2.87 7.56 -15.22
C LEU A 94 -3.05 6.88 -13.86
N VAL A 95 -4.29 6.75 -13.40
CA VAL A 95 -4.61 6.10 -12.13
C VAL A 95 -5.05 4.65 -12.35
N ARG A 96 -4.46 3.73 -11.58
CA ARG A 96 -4.82 2.30 -11.57
C ARG A 96 -4.95 1.79 -10.15
N ALA A 97 -5.92 0.93 -9.91
CA ALA A 97 -6.04 0.17 -8.68
C ALA A 97 -6.05 -1.33 -8.99
N SER A 98 -5.43 -2.13 -8.13
CA SER A 98 -5.41 -3.58 -8.28
C SER A 98 -5.51 -4.29 -6.95
N THR A 99 -6.24 -5.40 -6.98
CA THR A 99 -6.30 -6.38 -5.91
C THR A 99 -5.48 -7.64 -6.23
N GLY A 100 -4.71 -7.64 -7.32
CA GLY A 100 -3.94 -8.79 -7.85
C GLY A 100 -4.45 -9.31 -9.21
N ALA A 101 -3.63 -10.08 -9.94
CA ALA A 101 -4.05 -10.80 -11.15
C ALA A 101 -3.10 -12.01 -11.40
N PRO A 102 -3.60 -13.22 -11.72
CA PRO A 102 -5.01 -13.60 -11.88
C PRO A 102 -5.79 -13.79 -10.56
N GLY A 103 -5.09 -13.86 -9.42
CA GLY A 103 -5.68 -14.04 -8.08
C GLY A 103 -5.63 -12.79 -7.19
N TRP A 104 -5.95 -12.95 -5.91
CA TRP A 104 -5.72 -11.91 -4.91
C TRP A 104 -4.22 -11.72 -4.64
N ALA A 105 -3.78 -10.47 -4.53
CA ALA A 105 -2.48 -10.11 -3.98
C ALA A 105 -2.52 -10.20 -2.44
N SER A 106 -1.35 -10.22 -1.81
CA SER A 106 -1.26 -10.06 -0.35
C SER A 106 -1.59 -8.63 0.08
N ILE A 107 -1.27 -7.63 -0.77
CA ILE A 107 -1.42 -6.20 -0.54
C ILE A 107 -2.09 -5.59 -1.79
N PRO A 108 -3.33 -5.08 -1.71
CA PRO A 108 -3.91 -4.29 -2.80
C PRO A 108 -3.26 -2.90 -2.86
N TRP A 109 -3.32 -2.29 -4.03
CA TRP A 109 -2.66 -1.02 -4.27
C TRP A 109 -3.47 -0.11 -5.19
N LEU A 110 -3.29 1.19 -5.01
CA LEU A 110 -3.80 2.27 -5.87
C LEU A 110 -2.61 3.15 -6.28
N ALA A 111 -2.29 3.23 -7.56
CA ALA A 111 -1.15 3.96 -8.08
C ALA A 111 -1.56 5.07 -9.05
N CYS A 112 -0.82 6.17 -9.01
CA CYS A 112 -0.92 7.29 -9.93
C CYS A 112 0.40 7.38 -10.71
N PHE A 113 0.32 7.29 -12.04
CA PHE A 113 1.47 7.35 -12.92
C PHE A 113 1.43 8.63 -13.74
N ALA A 114 2.54 9.36 -13.75
CA ALA A 114 2.83 10.39 -14.74
C ALA A 114 3.16 9.70 -16.08
N PRO A 115 2.29 9.73 -17.11
CA PRO A 115 2.46 8.88 -18.29
C PRO A 115 3.72 9.13 -19.09
N HIS A 116 4.28 10.35 -18.97
CA HIS A 116 5.56 10.74 -19.58
C HIS A 116 6.77 10.14 -18.84
N VAL A 117 6.60 9.74 -17.57
CA VAL A 117 7.63 9.05 -16.76
C VAL A 117 7.44 7.54 -16.82
N THR A 118 6.23 7.05 -16.57
CA THR A 118 5.91 5.62 -16.57
C THR A 118 4.41 5.40 -16.72
N ARG A 119 4.03 4.18 -17.14
CA ARG A 119 2.63 3.75 -17.26
C ARG A 119 2.34 2.48 -16.44
N SER A 120 3.31 2.00 -15.67
CA SER A 120 3.19 0.76 -14.89
C SER A 120 4.10 0.75 -13.66
N MET A 121 3.83 -0.16 -12.72
CA MET A 121 4.69 -0.36 -11.54
C MET A 121 6.03 -1.06 -11.84
N ARG A 122 6.24 -1.52 -13.08
CA ARG A 122 7.41 -2.33 -13.44
C ARG A 122 8.67 -1.47 -13.60
N HIS A 123 8.51 -0.24 -14.05
CA HIS A 123 9.61 0.66 -14.45
C HIS A 123 9.30 2.11 -14.04
N GLY A 124 10.34 2.95 -13.96
CA GLY A 124 10.23 4.38 -13.70
C GLY A 124 9.82 4.74 -12.27
N LEU A 125 9.49 6.01 -12.05
CA LEU A 125 9.09 6.57 -10.76
C LEU A 125 7.58 6.77 -10.70
N TYR A 126 6.94 6.40 -9.59
CA TYR A 126 5.49 6.54 -9.43
C TYR A 126 5.05 6.69 -7.99
N VAL A 127 3.84 7.23 -7.79
CA VAL A 127 3.21 7.33 -6.47
C VAL A 127 2.20 6.20 -6.31
N VAL A 128 2.22 5.53 -5.15
CA VAL A 128 1.32 4.43 -4.84
C VAL A 128 0.86 4.47 -3.39
N ILE A 129 -0.39 4.09 -3.18
CA ILE A 129 -0.97 3.76 -1.89
C ILE A 129 -0.99 2.22 -1.78
N PHE A 130 -0.24 1.69 -0.82
CA PHE A 130 -0.34 0.31 -0.39
C PHE A 130 -1.25 0.21 0.83
N ILE A 131 -2.11 -0.81 0.84
CA ILE A 131 -3.07 -1.02 1.94
C ILE A 131 -2.69 -2.33 2.60
N ASP A 132 -2.14 -2.26 3.81
CA ASP A 132 -1.79 -3.42 4.64
C ASP A 132 -3.07 -3.96 5.31
N PRO A 133 -3.60 -5.11 4.86
CA PRO A 133 -4.85 -5.65 5.37
C PRO A 133 -4.68 -6.40 6.69
N VAL A 134 -3.44 -6.65 7.14
CA VAL A 134 -3.17 -7.32 8.42
C VAL A 134 -3.04 -6.29 9.54
N GLY A 135 -2.32 -5.20 9.27
CA GLY A 135 -2.18 -4.08 10.21
C GLY A 135 -3.28 -3.02 10.07
N GLU A 136 -4.18 -3.14 9.10
CA GLU A 136 -5.16 -2.12 8.71
C GLU A 136 -4.52 -0.74 8.43
N ARG A 137 -3.31 -0.74 7.84
CA ARG A 137 -2.54 0.49 7.59
C ARG A 137 -2.62 0.90 6.13
N ILE A 138 -2.61 2.21 5.90
CA ILE A 138 -2.55 2.80 4.56
C ILE A 138 -1.22 3.52 4.44
N VAL A 139 -0.43 3.17 3.43
CA VAL A 139 0.92 3.71 3.23
C VAL A 139 0.99 4.39 1.87
N LEU A 140 1.20 5.70 1.88
CA LEU A 140 1.57 6.46 0.68
C LEU A 140 3.08 6.37 0.47
N SER A 141 3.50 6.01 -0.73
CA SER A 141 4.91 5.85 -1.07
C SER A 141 5.20 6.38 -2.46
N LEU A 142 6.33 7.07 -2.59
CA LEU A 142 7.03 7.22 -3.87
C LEU A 142 7.83 5.93 -4.11
N GLN A 143 7.71 5.34 -5.29
CA GLN A 143 8.28 4.03 -5.60
C GLN A 143 9.02 4.05 -6.94
N HIS A 144 10.09 3.27 -7.00
CA HIS A 144 10.79 2.96 -8.23
C HIS A 144 10.33 1.59 -8.73
N GLY A 145 10.14 1.48 -10.05
CA GLY A 145 9.89 0.20 -10.70
C GLY A 145 11.03 -0.77 -10.44
N ALA A 146 10.72 -1.90 -9.84
CA ALA A 146 11.73 -2.88 -9.41
C ALA A 146 12.09 -3.89 -10.50
N ALA A 147 11.28 -4.01 -11.56
CA ALA A 147 11.38 -5.13 -12.49
C ALA A 147 12.74 -5.16 -13.20
N ASP A 148 13.19 -4.03 -13.75
CA ASP A 148 14.49 -3.96 -14.43
C ASP A 148 15.65 -4.33 -13.51
N ALA A 149 15.70 -3.74 -12.32
CA ALA A 149 16.79 -3.98 -11.38
C ALA A 149 16.85 -5.45 -10.95
N LEU A 150 15.68 -6.05 -10.67
CA LEU A 150 15.60 -7.45 -10.24
C LEU A 150 15.87 -8.44 -11.37
N THR A 151 15.40 -8.17 -12.59
CA THR A 151 15.61 -9.05 -13.75
C THR A 151 17.06 -8.98 -14.24
N ARG A 152 17.69 -7.80 -14.27
CA ARG A 152 19.05 -7.63 -14.81
C ARG A 152 20.15 -8.01 -13.82
N HIS A 153 19.95 -7.75 -12.53
CA HIS A 153 21.00 -7.91 -11.51
C HIS A 153 20.69 -8.99 -10.48
N GLY A 154 19.53 -9.64 -10.58
CA GLY A 154 19.08 -10.61 -9.58
C GLY A 154 18.63 -9.96 -8.28
N ALA A 155 18.14 -10.79 -7.35
CA ALA A 155 17.40 -10.30 -6.20
C ALA A 155 18.25 -9.51 -5.18
N ALA A 156 19.48 -9.97 -4.90
CA ALA A 156 20.34 -9.33 -3.90
C ALA A 156 20.82 -7.95 -4.39
N GLU A 157 21.45 -7.95 -5.56
CA GLU A 157 22.04 -6.76 -6.14
C GLU A 157 20.98 -5.77 -6.65
N GLY A 158 19.90 -6.27 -7.28
CA GLY A 158 18.77 -5.43 -7.67
C GLY A 158 18.16 -4.67 -6.47
N ARG A 159 18.07 -5.30 -5.29
CA ARG A 159 17.63 -4.62 -4.06
C ARG A 159 18.63 -3.57 -3.59
N ARG A 160 19.95 -3.80 -3.74
CA ARG A 160 20.98 -2.81 -3.40
C ARG A 160 20.80 -1.57 -4.28
N ILE A 161 20.75 -1.77 -5.59
CA ILE A 161 20.53 -0.71 -6.59
C ILE A 161 19.26 0.09 -6.27
N LEU A 162 18.12 -0.58 -6.02
CA LEU A 162 16.86 0.11 -5.70
C LEU A 162 16.95 0.97 -4.43
N ARG A 163 17.71 0.54 -3.40
CA ARG A 163 17.90 1.34 -2.18
C ARG A 163 18.74 2.58 -2.45
N GLU A 164 19.78 2.45 -3.25
CA GLU A 164 20.66 3.55 -3.65
C GLU A 164 19.91 4.56 -4.52
N THR A 165 19.15 4.10 -5.52
CA THR A 165 18.29 4.96 -6.32
C THR A 165 17.27 5.69 -5.44
N ALA A 166 16.64 5.00 -4.50
CA ALA A 166 15.70 5.65 -3.58
C ALA A 166 16.38 6.69 -2.66
N ALA A 167 17.62 6.46 -2.24
CA ALA A 167 18.39 7.41 -1.44
C ALA A 167 18.76 8.65 -2.26
N ALA A 168 19.26 8.46 -3.49
CA ALA A 168 19.58 9.54 -4.41
C ALA A 168 18.34 10.40 -4.73
N THR A 169 17.19 9.78 -5.03
CA THR A 169 15.93 10.50 -5.27
C THR A 169 15.50 11.32 -4.05
N ARG A 170 15.64 10.79 -2.82
CA ARG A 170 15.32 11.57 -1.62
C ARG A 170 16.26 12.77 -1.43
N ALA A 171 17.55 12.60 -1.71
CA ALA A 171 18.51 13.69 -1.62
C ALA A 171 18.20 14.80 -2.65
N ALA A 172 17.82 14.43 -3.87
CA ALA A 172 17.47 15.38 -4.93
C ALA A 172 16.17 16.17 -4.67
N LEU A 173 15.26 15.64 -3.85
CA LEU A 173 14.00 16.29 -3.46
C LEU A 173 14.12 17.19 -2.21
N ALA A 174 15.27 17.17 -1.53
CA ALA A 174 15.51 17.94 -0.31
C ALA A 174 16.14 19.33 -0.57
N GLY A 175 16.45 19.64 -1.84
CA GLY A 175 16.82 20.98 -2.32
C GLY A 175 15.63 21.66 -2.99
#